data_AF-Q2HBS0-F1
#
_entry.id   AF-Q2HBS0-F1
#
_cell.length_a   1.000
_cell.length_b   1.000
_cell.length_c   1.000
_cell.angle_alpha   90.00
_cell.angle_beta   90.00
_cell.angle_gamma   90.00
#
_symmetry.space_group_name_H-M   'P 1'
#
loop_
_entity.id
_entity.type
_entity.pdbx_description
1 polymer ?
#
loop_
_entity_poly.entity_id
_entity_poly.type
_entity_poly.pdbx_seq_one_letter_code
_entity_poly.pdbx_strand_id
1 'polypeptide(L)'
;MPTPTPSQPITFYDIGSGPSSIPFAPNPWKTRLALNFSRTPHHTTFIPLPSIASTRAALNLPPNRKHSEGGALPTLPIFHDHATDTLVGESFDIALHLHAH
;
A
#
# COMPACT_ATOMS: atom_id res chain seq x y z
N MET A 1 -2.20 -9.60 32.41
CA MET A 1 -1.18 -9.16 31.42
C MET A 1 -1.90 -9.01 30.09
N PRO A 2 -1.94 -7.82 29.46
CA PRO A 2 -2.44 -7.73 28.10
C PRO A 2 -1.43 -8.42 27.18
N THR A 3 -1.89 -9.36 26.36
CA THR A 3 -1.10 -10.01 25.32
C THR A 3 -0.57 -8.96 24.34
N PRO A 4 0.72 -8.97 23.97
CA PRO A 4 1.21 -8.09 22.91
C PRO A 4 0.47 -8.45 21.62
N THR A 5 -0.18 -7.46 21.02
CA THR A 5 -0.76 -7.57 19.68
C THR A 5 0.34 -8.07 18.75
N PRO A 6 0.11 -9.11 17.92
CA PRO A 6 1.10 -9.51 16.94
C PRO A 6 1.38 -8.30 16.06
N SER A 7 2.62 -7.79 16.13
CA SER A 7 3.13 -6.74 15.24
C SER A 7 2.82 -7.21 13.83
N GLN A 8 1.83 -6.60 13.17
CA GLN A 8 1.51 -6.95 11.80
C GLN A 8 2.70 -6.46 10.97
N PRO A 9 3.54 -7.36 10.43
CA PRO A 9 4.77 -6.93 9.79
C PRO A 9 4.46 -6.15 8.51
N ILE A 10 3.24 -6.21 7.98
CA ILE A 10 2.89 -5.56 6.73
C ILE A 10 1.99 -4.35 6.95
N THR A 11 2.43 -3.21 6.42
CA THR A 11 1.61 -2.01 6.23
C THR A 11 1.21 -1.87 4.76
N PHE A 12 -0.09 -1.83 4.52
CA PHE A 12 -0.69 -1.65 3.21
C PHE A 12 -1.33 -0.27 3.11
N TYR A 13 -0.86 0.57 2.20
CA TYR A 13 -1.37 1.92 1.99
C TYR A 13 -2.45 1.91 0.91
N ASP A 14 -3.66 2.32 1.29
CA ASP A 14 -4.86 2.34 0.44
C ASP A 14 -5.53 3.73 0.47
N ILE A 15 -6.48 3.98 -0.42
CA ILE A 15 -7.30 5.19 -0.49
C ILE A 15 -8.68 4.87 0.08
N GLY A 16 -9.04 5.56 1.16
CA GLY A 16 -10.35 5.42 1.81
C GLY A 16 -11.28 6.55 1.40
N SER A 17 -12.59 6.25 1.27
CA SER A 17 -13.61 7.27 1.07
C SER A 17 -14.18 7.76 2.40
N GLY A 18 -14.18 9.10 2.56
CA GLY A 18 -14.81 9.78 3.69
C GLY A 18 -14.35 9.31 5.08
N PRO A 19 -15.13 9.60 6.13
CA PRO A 19 -14.82 9.21 7.51
C PRO A 19 -14.79 7.69 7.73
N SER A 20 -15.55 6.94 6.93
CA SER A 20 -15.68 5.50 7.06
C SER A 20 -14.52 4.72 6.44
N SER A 21 -13.58 5.39 5.75
CA SER A 21 -12.41 4.77 5.12
C SER A 21 -12.74 3.56 4.25
N ILE A 22 -13.84 3.64 3.48
CA ILE A 22 -14.26 2.53 2.63
C ILE A 22 -13.29 2.45 1.44
N PRO A 23 -12.64 1.30 1.17
CA PRO A 23 -11.73 1.16 0.04
C PRO A 23 -12.49 1.17 -1.28
N PHE A 24 -12.08 2.00 -2.22
CA PHE A 24 -12.77 2.15 -3.52
C PHE A 24 -11.82 2.16 -4.72
N ALA A 25 -10.52 2.38 -4.51
CA ALA A 25 -9.59 2.61 -5.60
C ALA A 25 -9.18 1.29 -6.28
N PRO A 26 -9.24 1.20 -7.63
CA PRO A 26 -9.05 -0.07 -8.34
C PRO A 26 -7.62 -0.62 -8.24
N ASN A 27 -6.60 0.24 -8.22
CA ASN A 27 -5.22 -0.22 -8.11
C ASN A 27 -4.92 -0.81 -6.71
N PRO A 28 -5.25 -0.13 -5.60
CA PRO A 28 -5.16 -0.76 -4.27
C PRO A 28 -5.99 -2.02 -4.10
N TRP A 29 -7.18 -2.11 -4.72
CA TRP A 29 -8.00 -3.33 -4.67
C TRP A 29 -7.27 -4.58 -5.21
N LYS A 30 -6.35 -4.43 -6.18
CA LYS A 30 -5.52 -5.55 -6.66
C LYS A 30 -4.64 -6.11 -5.54
N THR A 31 -3.96 -5.23 -4.81
CA THR A 31 -3.12 -5.62 -3.66
C THR A 31 -3.96 -6.15 -2.50
N ARG A 32 -5.11 -5.54 -2.21
CA ARG A 32 -6.05 -6.04 -1.19
C ARG A 32 -6.51 -7.46 -1.49
N LEU A 33 -6.86 -7.76 -2.76
CA LEU A 33 -7.24 -9.10 -3.18
C LEU A 33 -6.07 -10.09 -3.06
N ALA A 34 -4.85 -9.69 -3.45
CA ALA A 34 -3.66 -10.51 -3.30
C ALA A 34 -3.39 -10.88 -1.83
N LEU A 35 -3.36 -9.88 -0.94
CA LEU A 35 -3.16 -10.07 0.52
C LEU A 35 -4.24 -10.97 1.14
N ASN A 36 -5.50 -10.78 0.75
CA ASN A 36 -6.60 -11.60 1.24
C ASN A 36 -6.51 -13.04 0.73
N PHE A 37 -6.13 -13.22 -0.53
CA PHE A 37 -5.98 -14.54 -1.15
C PHE A 37 -4.82 -15.33 -0.50
N SER A 38 -3.69 -14.69 -0.27
CA SER A 38 -2.53 -15.28 0.43
C SER A 38 -2.74 -15.40 1.95
N ARG A 39 -3.85 -14.86 2.49
CA ARG A 39 -4.14 -14.79 3.94
C ARG A 39 -3.03 -14.09 4.73
N THR A 40 -2.38 -13.12 4.13
CA THR A 40 -1.26 -12.40 4.73
C THR A 40 -1.78 -11.41 5.78
N PRO A 41 -1.37 -11.54 7.06
CA PRO A 41 -1.74 -10.58 8.09
C PRO A 41 -1.16 -9.20 7.78
N HIS A 42 -2.00 -8.17 7.77
CA HIS A 42 -1.61 -6.80 7.40
C HIS A 42 -2.47 -5.74 8.09
N HIS A 43 -1.91 -4.54 8.21
CA HIS A 43 -2.64 -3.33 8.60
C HIS A 43 -2.86 -2.43 7.39
N THR A 44 -4.08 -1.92 7.19
CA THR A 44 -4.35 -0.91 6.15
C THR A 44 -4.19 0.50 6.73
N THR A 45 -3.32 1.30 6.13
CA THR A 45 -3.25 2.75 6.37
C THR A 45 -3.96 3.48 5.24
N PHE A 46 -5.03 4.20 5.56
CA PHE A 46 -5.79 4.96 4.56
C PHE A 46 -5.21 6.36 4.37
N ILE A 47 -4.90 6.68 3.11
CA ILE A 47 -4.27 7.93 2.71
C ILE A 47 -5.28 8.79 1.94
N PRO A 48 -5.49 10.04 2.36
CA PRO A 48 -6.27 10.99 1.57
C PRO A 48 -5.65 11.22 0.19
N LEU A 49 -6.46 11.34 -0.86
CA LEU A 49 -6.00 11.60 -2.23
C LEU A 49 -4.95 12.74 -2.33
N PRO A 50 -5.14 13.91 -1.68
CA PRO A 50 -4.15 14.99 -1.74
C PRO A 50 -2.80 14.66 -1.08
N SER A 51 -2.76 13.68 -0.18
CA SER A 51 -1.58 13.29 0.58
C SER A 51 -0.76 12.17 -0.07
N ILE A 52 -1.22 11.58 -1.19
CA ILE A 52 -0.52 10.45 -1.82
C ILE A 52 0.92 10.80 -2.21
N ALA A 53 1.13 11.99 -2.79
CA ALA A 53 2.45 12.43 -3.21
C ALA A 53 3.41 12.61 -2.02
N SER A 54 2.94 13.23 -0.93
CA SER A 54 3.75 13.44 0.27
C SER A 54 4.01 12.12 1.01
N THR A 55 3.05 11.20 1.05
CA THR A 55 3.25 9.85 1.62
C THR A 55 4.34 9.08 0.87
N ARG A 56 4.33 9.08 -0.47
CA ARG A 56 5.40 8.44 -1.25
C ARG A 56 6.76 9.09 -1.03
N ALA A 57 6.81 10.43 -1.03
CA ALA A 57 8.04 11.17 -0.80
C ALA A 57 8.64 10.88 0.59
N ALA A 58 7.82 10.84 1.64
CA ALA A 58 8.26 10.51 3.00
C ALA A 58 8.85 9.10 3.12
N LEU A 59 8.41 8.19 2.25
CA LEU A 59 8.91 6.82 2.15
C LEU A 59 10.02 6.67 1.10
N ASN A 60 10.53 7.77 0.55
CA ASN A 60 11.54 7.79 -0.52
C ASN A 60 11.17 6.98 -1.78
N LEU A 61 9.87 6.83 -2.06
CA LEU A 61 9.39 6.17 -3.27
C LEU A 61 9.22 7.18 -4.41
N PRO A 62 9.81 6.92 -5.59
CA PRO A 62 9.60 7.77 -6.74
C PRO A 62 8.15 7.65 -7.24
N PRO A 63 7.68 8.62 -8.06
CA PRO A 63 6.45 8.48 -8.81
C PRO A 63 6.50 7.23 -9.71
N ASN A 64 5.45 6.44 -9.63
CA ASN A 64 5.29 5.18 -10.34
C ASN A 64 4.46 5.32 -11.62
N ARG A 65 3.80 6.46 -11.83
CA ARG A 65 3.10 6.81 -13.07
C ARG A 65 3.45 8.22 -13.51
N LYS A 66 3.10 8.53 -14.75
CA LYS A 66 3.16 9.88 -15.34
C LYS A 66 1.80 10.23 -15.94
N HIS A 67 1.45 11.50 -15.91
CA HIS A 67 0.36 12.06 -16.69
C HIS A 67 0.68 11.98 -18.19
N SER A 68 -0.34 12.07 -19.05
CA SER A 68 -0.16 12.15 -20.52
C SER A 68 0.80 13.27 -20.91
N GLU A 69 0.73 14.39 -20.20
CA GLU A 69 1.57 15.58 -20.40
C GLU A 69 2.99 15.44 -19.81
N GLY A 70 3.36 14.27 -19.28
CA GLY A 70 4.71 13.95 -18.79
C GLY A 70 4.98 14.27 -17.31
N GLY A 71 4.09 14.98 -16.62
CA GLY A 71 4.20 15.26 -15.18
C GLY A 71 4.12 13.99 -14.32
N ALA A 72 4.78 13.99 -13.15
CA ALA A 72 4.73 12.88 -12.20
C ALA A 72 3.31 12.65 -11.67
N LEU A 73 2.87 11.39 -11.61
CA LEU A 73 1.60 10.97 -11.03
C LEU A 73 1.89 9.89 -9.96
N PRO A 74 2.14 10.29 -8.71
CA PRO A 74 2.35 9.34 -7.62
C PRO A 74 1.02 8.65 -7.28
N THR A 75 1.02 7.32 -7.15
CA THR A 75 -0.21 6.55 -6.89
C THR A 75 -0.05 5.55 -5.75
N LEU A 76 -1.17 5.01 -5.27
CA LEU A 76 -1.24 3.83 -4.41
C LEU A 76 -1.62 2.60 -5.26
N PRO A 77 -1.29 1.38 -4.83
CA PRO A 77 -0.87 0.97 -3.48
C PRO A 77 0.62 1.15 -3.16
N ILE A 78 0.92 1.16 -1.85
CA ILE A 78 2.26 0.89 -1.30
C ILE A 78 2.12 -0.27 -0.32
N PHE A 79 3.16 -1.09 -0.25
CA PHE A 79 3.30 -2.21 0.66
C PHE A 79 4.65 -2.06 1.36
N HIS A 80 4.66 -2.12 2.68
CA HIS A 80 5.88 -2.16 3.50
C HIS A 80 5.85 -3.41 4.35
N ASP A 81 6.77 -4.33 4.10
CA ASP A 81 7.04 -5.46 4.97
C ASP A 81 8.18 -5.12 5.93
N HIS A 82 7.83 -4.84 7.18
CA HIS A 82 8.71 -4.53 8.31
C HIS A 82 9.57 -5.73 8.74
N ALA A 83 9.23 -6.98 8.36
CA ALA A 83 10.06 -8.13 8.69
C ALA A 83 11.34 -8.17 7.85
N THR A 84 11.26 -7.73 6.60
CA THR A 84 12.39 -7.67 5.65
C THR A 84 12.85 -6.25 5.34
N ASP A 85 12.20 -5.25 5.92
CA ASP A 85 12.30 -3.83 5.57
C ASP A 85 12.13 -3.56 4.06
N THR A 86 11.23 -4.33 3.43
CA THR A 86 10.97 -4.24 1.99
C THR A 86 9.82 -3.29 1.72
N LEU A 87 10.08 -2.27 0.88
CA LEU A 87 9.09 -1.28 0.47
C LEU A 87 8.81 -1.39 -1.03
N VAL A 88 7.55 -1.62 -1.40
CA VAL A 88 7.11 -1.83 -2.79
C VAL A 88 5.95 -0.90 -3.13
N GLY A 89 6.05 -0.20 -4.26
CA GLY A 89 5.13 0.88 -4.64
C GLY A 89 4.28 0.62 -5.89
N GLU A 90 4.19 -0.63 -6.38
CA GLU A 90 3.44 -1.03 -7.57
C GLU A 90 2.65 -2.32 -7.31
N SER A 91 1.37 -2.36 -7.71
CA SER A 91 0.48 -3.49 -7.37
C SER A 91 0.94 -4.84 -7.93
N PHE A 92 1.60 -4.85 -9.08
CA PHE A 92 2.10 -6.09 -9.70
C PHE A 92 3.34 -6.62 -8.95
N ASP A 93 4.28 -5.73 -8.65
CA ASP A 93 5.49 -6.09 -7.89
C ASP A 93 5.15 -6.58 -6.48
N ILE A 94 4.11 -6.01 -5.86
CA ILE A 94 3.60 -6.50 -4.58
C ILE A 94 3.09 -7.94 -4.71
N ALA A 95 2.36 -8.26 -5.78
CA ALA A 95 1.88 -9.62 -6.01
C ALA A 95 3.04 -10.61 -6.23
N LEU A 96 4.11 -10.18 -6.92
CA LEU A 96 5.33 -10.99 -7.07
C LEU A 96 6.04 -11.20 -5.74
N HIS A 97 6.13 -10.15 -4.90
CA HIS A 97 6.73 -10.25 -3.58
C HIS A 97 5.97 -11.24 -2.67
N LEU A 98 4.63 -11.17 -2.67
CA LEU A 98 3.75 -12.10 -1.95
C LEU A 98 3.74 -13.53 -2.53
N HIS A 99 4.15 -13.72 -3.78
CA HIS A 99 4.27 -15.05 -4.37
C HIS A 99 5.59 -15.73 -3.98
N ALA A 100 6.66 -14.93 -3.81
CA ALA A 100 7.99 -15.43 -3.51
C ALA A 100 8.20 -15.77 -2.02
N HIS A 101 7.33 -15.30 -1.12
CA HIS A 101 7.42 -15.46 0.34
C HIS A 101 6.09 -15.92 0.92
#